data_AF-A0A095SFP4-F1
#
_entry.id   AF-A0A095SFP4-F1
#
_cell.length_a   1.000
_cell.length_b   1.000
_cell.length_c   1.000
_cell.angle_alpha   90.00
_cell.angle_beta   90.00
_cell.angle_gamma   90.00
#
_symmetry.space_group_name_H-M   'P 1'
#
loop_
_entity.id
_entity.type
_entity.pdbx_description
1 polymer ?
#
loop_
_entity_poly.entity_id
_entity_poly.type
_entity_poly.pdbx_seq_one_letter_code
_entity_poly.pdbx_strand_id
1 'polypeptide(L)'
;MVQQSGRGKLTPEIKAKSEELLGYAITQRELRLMPYIQHVMMNDQRLDLNRINSEEREIVSNWRKHGFLEGGAGPMVISRRFWDAINDLMWMAYVNYHGEADPVHVGGGDA
;
A
#
# COMPACT_ATOMS: atom_id res chain seq x y z
N MET A 1 -4.95 23.36 10.15
CA MET A 1 -3.60 22.85 10.45
C MET A 1 -3.53 21.41 9.99
N VAL A 2 -2.77 21.11 8.93
CA VAL A 2 -2.50 19.72 8.55
C VAL A 2 -1.48 19.20 9.56
N GLN A 3 -1.85 18.21 10.37
CA GLN A 3 -0.90 17.57 11.28
C GLN A 3 0.15 16.85 10.44
N GLN A 4 1.41 17.26 10.55
CA GLN A 4 2.54 16.53 9.98
C GLN A 4 2.55 15.13 10.60
N SER A 5 2.23 14.12 9.79
CA SER A 5 2.29 12.73 10.22
C SER A 5 3.65 12.15 9.84
N GLY A 6 4.24 11.31 10.70
CA GLY A 6 5.52 10.67 10.34
C GLY A 6 5.37 9.79 9.09
N ARG A 7 6.43 9.68 8.29
CA ARG A 7 6.44 8.80 7.11
C ARG A 7 6.02 7.37 7.47
N GLY A 8 5.07 6.82 6.73
CA GLY A 8 4.51 5.50 6.97
C GLY A 8 3.65 5.41 8.25
N LYS A 9 3.11 6.52 8.75
CA LYS A 9 2.16 6.54 9.87
C LYS A 9 0.73 6.42 9.36
N LEU A 10 -0.07 5.55 9.99
CA LEU A 10 -1.49 5.44 9.72
C LEU A 10 -2.22 6.66 10.31
N THR A 11 -2.90 7.41 9.45
CA THR A 11 -3.75 8.55 9.84
C THR A 11 -5.23 8.19 9.68
N PRO A 12 -6.16 8.96 10.28
CA PRO A 12 -7.60 8.77 10.07
C PRO A 12 -8.00 8.83 8.59
N GLU A 13 -7.37 9.68 7.79
CA GLU A 13 -7.63 9.83 6.36
C GLU A 13 -7.21 8.58 5.58
N ILE A 14 -6.02 8.03 5.86
CA ILE A 14 -5.55 6.78 5.24
C ILE A 14 -6.46 5.62 5.64
N LYS A 15 -6.91 5.59 6.91
CA LYS A 15 -7.83 4.57 7.40
C LYS A 15 -9.18 4.63 6.67
N ALA A 16 -9.77 5.82 6.55
CA ALA A 16 -11.01 6.02 5.80
C ALA A 16 -10.84 5.66 4.31
N LYS A 17 -9.72 6.04 3.69
CA LYS A 17 -9.43 5.70 2.30
C LYS A 17 -9.27 4.19 2.10
N SER A 18 -8.68 3.49 3.08
CA SER A 18 -8.57 2.03 3.01
C SER A 18 -9.94 1.33 3.12
N GLU A 19 -10.86 1.85 3.93
CA GLU A 19 -12.24 1.34 3.99
C GLU A 19 -12.95 1.51 2.64
N GLU A 20 -12.80 2.66 1.99
CA GLU A 20 -13.35 2.95 0.66
C GLU A 20 -12.80 1.99 -0.41
N LEU A 21 -11.47 1.82 -0.47
CA LEU A 21 -10.80 1.08 -1.54
C LEU A 21 -10.83 -0.44 -1.35
N LEU A 22 -10.70 -0.90 -0.09
CA LEU A 22 -10.54 -2.32 0.25
C LEU A 22 -11.81 -2.93 0.85
N GLY A 23 -12.71 -2.11 1.39
CA GLY A 23 -13.90 -2.55 2.12
C GLY A 23 -13.65 -2.79 3.61
N TYR A 24 -12.47 -2.45 4.13
CA TYR A 24 -12.16 -2.51 5.56
C TYR A 24 -11.00 -1.56 5.93
N ALA A 25 -10.94 -1.18 7.21
CA ALA A 25 -9.87 -0.33 7.73
C ALA A 25 -8.60 -1.13 7.97
N ILE A 26 -7.52 -0.75 7.30
CA ILE A 26 -6.21 -1.38 7.49
C ILE A 26 -5.57 -0.98 8.82
N THR A 27 -4.68 -1.83 9.29
CA THR A 27 -3.79 -1.55 10.42
C THR A 27 -2.52 -0.83 9.99
N GLN A 28 -1.81 -0.25 10.97
CA GLN A 28 -0.48 0.34 10.75
C GLN A 28 0.53 -0.67 10.19
N ARG A 29 0.40 -1.95 10.58
CA ARG A 29 1.27 -3.03 10.14
C ARG A 29 1.01 -3.41 8.69
N GLU A 30 -0.26 -3.54 8.30
CA GLU A 30 -0.65 -3.72 6.90
C GLU A 30 -0.09 -2.61 6.01
N LEU A 31 -0.29 -1.34 6.40
CA LEU A 31 0.23 -0.19 5.66
C LEU A 31 1.75 -0.28 5.45
N ARG A 32 2.49 -0.74 6.46
CA ARG A 32 3.95 -0.88 6.40
C ARG A 32 4.43 -2.10 5.62
N LEU A 33 3.58 -3.11 5.46
CA LEU A 33 3.87 -4.30 4.67
C LEU A 33 3.66 -4.07 3.16
N MET A 34 2.78 -3.13 2.79
CA MET A 34 2.46 -2.82 1.39
C MET A 34 3.69 -2.50 0.50
N PRO A 35 4.68 -1.68 0.92
CA PRO A 35 5.89 -1.43 0.12
C PRO A 35 6.69 -2.70 -0.18
N TYR A 36 6.76 -3.62 0.79
CA TYR A 36 7.43 -4.91 0.58
C TYR A 36 6.66 -5.78 -0.43
N ILE A 37 5.32 -5.84 -0.34
CA ILE A 37 4.51 -6.54 -1.34
C ILE A 37 4.70 -5.93 -2.73
N GLN A 38 4.69 -4.61 -2.85
CA GLN A 38 4.93 -3.93 -4.12
C GLN A 38 6.29 -4.30 -4.72
N HIS A 39 7.35 -4.29 -3.90
CA HIS A 39 8.68 -4.75 -4.30
C HIS A 39 8.68 -6.20 -4.77
N VAL A 40 8.08 -7.12 -4.01
CA VAL A 40 7.99 -8.54 -4.39
C VAL A 40 7.29 -8.69 -5.74
N MET A 41 6.17 -8.00 -5.97
CA MET A 41 5.42 -8.11 -7.22
C MET A 41 6.17 -7.58 -8.46
N MET A 42 7.08 -6.61 -8.30
CA MET A 42 7.85 -6.03 -9.41
C MET A 42 9.18 -6.74 -9.68
N ASN A 43 9.74 -7.47 -8.71
CA ASN A 43 11.10 -8.00 -8.80
C ASN A 43 11.10 -9.54 -8.83
N ASP A 44 10.63 -10.16 -7.76
CA ASP A 44 10.78 -11.61 -7.57
C ASP A 44 9.52 -12.39 -7.98
N GLN A 45 8.36 -11.73 -7.95
CA GLN A 45 7.02 -12.32 -7.98
C GLN A 45 6.85 -13.54 -7.08
N ARG A 46 7.67 -13.65 -6.03
CA ARG A 46 7.68 -14.78 -5.11
C ARG A 46 7.94 -14.28 -3.70
N LEU A 47 6.97 -14.50 -2.82
CA LEU A 47 7.06 -14.06 -1.44
C LEU A 47 8.03 -14.95 -0.66
N ASP A 48 9.15 -14.38 -0.20
CA ASP A 48 10.05 -15.05 0.74
C ASP A 48 9.45 -15.00 2.16
N LEU A 49 8.99 -16.14 2.65
CA LEU A 49 8.41 -16.28 3.98
C LEU A 49 9.43 -16.05 5.11
N ASN A 50 10.73 -16.12 4.83
CA ASN A 50 11.77 -15.85 5.83
C ASN A 50 11.97 -14.35 6.07
N ARG A 51 11.44 -13.50 5.19
CA ARG A 51 11.50 -12.03 5.30
C ARG A 51 10.29 -11.42 6.02
N ILE A 52 9.31 -12.25 6.39
CA ILE A 52 8.11 -11.81 7.11
C ILE A 52 7.88 -12.64 8.37
N ASN A 53 7.41 -11.98 9.43
CA ASN A 53 7.09 -12.62 10.70
C ASN A 53 5.69 -13.28 10.70
N SER A 54 5.30 -13.91 11.81
CA SER A 54 4.00 -14.60 11.92
C SER A 54 2.80 -13.67 11.73
N GLU A 55 2.84 -12.46 12.28
CA GLU A 55 1.74 -11.48 12.16
C GLU A 55 1.59 -10.99 10.70
N GLU A 56 2.69 -10.78 9.99
CA GLU A 56 2.69 -10.41 8.58
C GLU A 56 2.21 -11.55 7.69
N ARG A 57 2.54 -12.81 8.04
CA ARG A 57 1.99 -13.99 7.36
C ARG A 57 0.47 -14.08 7.51
N GLU A 58 -0.06 -13.74 8.68
CA GLU A 58 -1.51 -13.67 8.91
C GLU A 58 -2.16 -12.58 8.05
N ILE A 59 -1.53 -11.40 7.95
CA ILE A 59 -1.97 -10.32 7.05
C ILE A 59 -2.04 -10.81 5.60
N VAL A 60 -0.96 -11.41 5.09
CA VAL A 60 -0.92 -11.93 3.71
C VAL A 60 -1.98 -13.03 3.51
N SER A 61 -2.16 -13.91 4.50
CA SER A 61 -3.22 -14.92 4.48
C SER A 61 -4.61 -14.28 4.39
N ASN A 62 -4.84 -13.18 5.12
CA ASN A 62 -6.10 -12.46 5.07
C ASN A 62 -6.33 -11.79 3.70
N TRP A 63 -5.30 -11.15 3.14
CA TRP A 63 -5.36 -10.60 1.77
C TRP A 63 -5.68 -11.68 0.73
N ARG A 64 -5.16 -12.90 0.88
CA ARG A 64 -5.55 -14.03 0.03
C ARG A 64 -7.03 -14.39 0.17
N LYS A 65 -7.55 -14.44 1.40
CA LYS A 65 -8.98 -14.70 1.66
C LYS A 65 -9.88 -13.63 1.06
N HIS A 66 -9.43 -12.39 1.00
CA HIS A 66 -10.13 -11.28 0.36
C HIS A 66 -9.99 -11.26 -1.18
N GLY A 67 -9.26 -12.20 -1.79
CA GLY A 67 -9.03 -12.24 -3.24
C GLY A 67 -8.09 -11.14 -3.74
N PHE A 68 -7.28 -10.57 -2.85
CA PHE A 68 -6.33 -9.51 -3.20
C PHE A 68 -5.02 -10.07 -3.73
N LEU A 69 -4.62 -11.22 -3.18
CA LEU A 69 -3.43 -11.96 -3.57
C LEU A 69 -3.81 -13.41 -3.86
N GLU A 70 -3.13 -14.02 -4.82
CA GLU A 70 -3.18 -15.45 -5.08
C GLU A 70 -1.77 -16.04 -5.18
N GLY A 71 -1.69 -17.37 -5.12
CA GLY A 71 -0.44 -18.11 -5.16
C GLY A 71 0.03 -18.62 -3.80
N GLY A 72 1.06 -19.46 -3.85
CA GLY A 72 1.60 -20.19 -2.71
C GLY A 72 3.07 -20.53 -2.94
N ALA A 73 3.36 -21.78 -3.32
CA ALA A 73 4.73 -22.20 -3.67
C ALA A 73 5.21 -21.68 -5.04
N GLY A 74 4.29 -21.22 -5.89
CA GLY A 74 4.56 -20.63 -7.20
C GLY A 74 4.51 -19.09 -7.20
N PRO A 75 4.54 -18.46 -8.40
CA PRO A 75 4.46 -17.02 -8.54
C PRO A 75 3.20 -16.44 -7.86
N MET A 76 3.39 -15.32 -7.19
CA MET A 76 2.32 -14.57 -6.54
C MET A 76 1.61 -13.71 -7.58
N VAL A 77 0.28 -13.70 -7.53
CA VAL A 77 -0.56 -12.84 -8.36
C VAL A 77 -1.25 -11.83 -7.45
N ILE A 78 -1.42 -10.61 -7.95
CA ILE A 78 -2.11 -9.52 -7.26
C ILE A 78 -3.28 -9.04 -8.10
N SER A 79 -4.42 -8.75 -7.47
CA SER A 79 -5.55 -8.17 -8.18
C SER A 79 -5.25 -6.72 -8.56
N ARG A 80 -5.76 -6.28 -9.73
CA ARG A 80 -5.57 -4.89 -10.18
C ARG A 80 -6.11 -3.88 -9.17
N ARG A 81 -7.29 -4.15 -8.60
CA ARG A 81 -7.91 -3.31 -7.56
C ARG A 81 -7.01 -3.15 -6.34
N PHE A 82 -6.40 -4.24 -5.87
CA PHE A 82 -5.52 -4.18 -4.71
C PHE A 82 -4.21 -3.46 -5.01
N TRP A 83 -3.65 -3.67 -6.21
CA TRP A 83 -2.47 -2.95 -6.67
C TRP A 83 -2.69 -1.43 -6.67
N ASP A 84 -3.78 -0.97 -7.28
CA ASP A 84 -4.10 0.46 -7.34
C ASP A 84 -4.31 1.02 -5.92
N ALA A 85 -5.01 0.28 -5.05
CA ALA A 85 -5.20 0.69 -3.66
C ALA A 85 -3.88 0.79 -2.86
N ILE A 86 -2.94 -0.14 -3.06
CA ILE A 86 -1.60 -0.06 -2.44
C ILE A 86 -0.90 1.23 -2.86
N ASN A 87 -0.93 1.58 -4.14
CA ASN A 87 -0.27 2.79 -4.64
C ASN A 87 -0.88 4.05 -4.03
N ASP A 88 -2.21 4.15 -3.97
CA ASP A 88 -2.90 5.31 -3.37
C ASP A 88 -2.56 5.47 -1.89
N LEU A 89 -2.64 4.37 -1.12
CA LEU A 89 -2.36 4.38 0.31
C LEU A 89 -0.89 4.67 0.59
N MET A 90 0.03 4.12 -0.21
CA MET A 90 1.46 4.40 -0.10
C MET A 90 1.79 5.84 -0.49
N TRP A 91 1.13 6.41 -1.51
CA TRP A 91 1.28 7.82 -1.86
C TRP A 91 0.95 8.69 -0.65
N MET A 92 -0.23 8.51 -0.05
CA MET A 92 -0.65 9.25 1.13
C MET A 92 0.30 9.05 2.32
N ALA A 93 0.77 7.82 2.55
CA ALA A 93 1.55 7.49 3.74
C ALA A 93 3.05 7.77 3.64
N TYR A 94 3.64 7.67 2.45
CA TYR A 94 5.10 7.67 2.26
C TYR A 94 5.61 8.79 1.37
N VAL A 95 4.77 9.36 0.51
CA VAL A 95 5.18 10.38 -0.45
C VAL A 95 4.57 11.73 -0.09
N ASN A 96 3.25 11.80 0.07
CA ASN A 96 2.51 13.00 0.45
C ASN A 96 2.17 13.05 1.96
N TYR A 97 3.01 12.51 2.82
CA TYR A 97 2.76 12.48 4.26
C TYR A 97 2.87 13.86 4.94
N HIS A 98 3.46 14.83 4.23
CA HIS A 98 3.51 16.24 4.64
C HIS A 98 2.24 17.02 4.29
N GLY A 99 1.34 16.45 3.46
CA GLY A 99 0.12 17.11 3.00
C GLY A 99 0.36 18.25 2.02
N GLU A 100 1.40 18.12 1.19
CA GLU A 100 1.69 19.06 0.12
C GLU A 100 0.65 18.86 -1.00
N ALA A 101 0.13 19.97 -1.53
CA ALA A 101 -0.74 19.94 -2.70
C ALA A 101 0.05 19.45 -3.91
N ASP A 102 -0.61 18.72 -4.83
CA ASP A 102 0.03 18.31 -6.08
C ASP A 102 0.67 19.55 -6.74
N PRO A 103 1.94 19.44 -7.18
CA PRO A 103 2.58 20.54 -7.87
C PRO A 103 1.73 20.87 -9.09
N VAL A 104 1.12 22.06 -9.08
CA VAL A 104 0.40 22.59 -10.24
C VAL A 104 1.42 22.64 -11.35
N HIS A 105 1.26 21.78 -12.35
CA HIS A 105 2.04 21.86 -13.57
C HIS A 105 1.61 23.15 -14.25
N VAL A 106 2.30 24.24 -13.94
CA VAL A 106 2.20 25.47 -14.73
C VAL A 106 2.77 25.06 -16.07
N GLY A 107 1.88 24.74 -17.01
CA GLY A 107 2.26 24.38 -18.37
C GLY A 107 3.26 25.41 -18.84
N GLY A 108 4.47 24.94 -19.16
CA GLY A 108 5.49 25.77 -19.78
C GLY A 108 4.88 26.35 -21.05
N GLY A 109 4.47 27.61 -20.95
CA GLY A 109 4.33 28.46 -22.12
C GLY A 109 5.71 28.60 -22.73
N ASP A 110 5.76 28.27 -24.01
CA ASP A 110 6.74 28.69 -25.01
C ASP A 110 8.21 28.30 -24.79
N ALA A 111 8.67 27.36 -25.64
CA ALA A 111 9.76 27.58 -26.59
C ALA A 111 9.68 26.56 -27.73
#